data_AF-A0A7G3BKT3-F1
#
_entry.id   AF-A0A7G3BKT3-F1
#
_cell.length_a   1.000
_cell.length_b   1.000
_cell.length_c   1.000
_cell.angle_alpha   90.00
_cell.angle_beta   90.00
_cell.angle_gamma   90.00
#
_symmetry.space_group_name_H-M   'P 1'
#
loop_
_entity.id
_entity.type
_entity.pdbx_description
1 polymer ?
#
loop_
_entity_poly.entity_id
_entity_poly.type
_entity_poly.pdbx_seq_one_letter_code
_entity_poly.pdbx_strand_id
1 'polypeptide(L)'
;MKSKSFFIHLNANTLAHYWVRGIICPAKFMQNRESDIQNIYDSYVLLSDKKWNTNSDCSIEIVLNEQEIAKLQQIQNNYFLSLDCYPISRTQKIIFNNKEKGETVIWNINSGAAFIPKWAIYYEDKIDNETIELTEKIEVKEDNNKDIEKSIKSFNRLMGGFAFMRVSLLSDLDLDVPENYLSAISFFNKKIEKDLLAQNIDVNEKYHNIFTQDYHAFQYLAKDITLDMVTQIAKKEKVKLQKKFNTILFNDLNPNTLTYKLGILATYGKGKVKSDHDIVSGLFSELKQEYVEELALVYGLSNGYKALRNKYESKKGEIDVKFNLNSALQVYTIESLFQYAFNDKVKSDTFNYLDLSIINEIKNQKKEGFLYANILGNYYAFAKPVKEKINIQSLIRELQNVIVDWFKKKELNIEESKVTESAKNLIKSTIDVNQENTESSPTMGQNPQPVTQENKTDLISTDNEEDKKLESKGVFKEDEPVEILLFDNSQELSDEIHDSIQLNKLSVKELKELCKKSGYKGYSKMNKKELLEFILDNQNQ
;
A
#
# COMPACT_ATOMS: atom_id res chain seq x y z
N MET A 1 -7.79 -26.33 -12.31
CA MET A 1 -8.52 -26.33 -11.02
C MET A 1 -9.91 -25.80 -11.27
N LYS A 2 -10.93 -26.44 -10.73
CA LYS A 2 -12.33 -26.01 -10.85
C LYS A 2 -12.57 -24.92 -9.80
N SER A 3 -12.78 -23.69 -10.23
CA SER A 3 -13.37 -22.66 -9.38
C SER A 3 -14.90 -22.69 -9.51
N LYS A 4 -15.62 -22.22 -8.49
CA LYS A 4 -17.08 -22.08 -8.53
C LYS A 4 -17.47 -20.70 -7.99
N SER A 5 -18.43 -20.06 -8.65
CA SER A 5 -19.03 -18.82 -8.16
C SER A 5 -20.06 -19.08 -7.07
N PHE A 6 -20.12 -18.18 -6.10
CA PHE A 6 -21.16 -18.08 -5.09
C PHE A 6 -21.63 -16.63 -4.99
N PHE A 7 -22.82 -16.43 -4.44
CA PHE A 7 -23.45 -15.14 -4.26
C PHE A 7 -23.54 -14.77 -2.79
N ILE A 8 -23.28 -13.50 -2.49
CA ILE A 8 -23.52 -12.90 -1.19
C ILE A 8 -24.69 -11.95 -1.35
N HIS A 9 -25.83 -12.34 -0.79
CA HIS A 9 -27.05 -11.53 -0.79
C HIS A 9 -26.95 -10.41 0.24
N LEU A 10 -27.32 -9.18 -0.16
CA LEU A 10 -27.19 -7.96 0.63
C LEU A 10 -28.38 -7.01 0.46
N ASN A 11 -28.55 -6.11 1.42
CA ASN A 11 -29.16 -4.81 1.13
C ASN A 11 -28.11 -3.92 0.44
N ALA A 12 -28.45 -3.29 -0.67
CA ALA A 12 -27.57 -2.45 -1.47
C ALA A 12 -26.85 -1.37 -0.63
N ASN A 13 -27.51 -0.83 0.40
CA ASN A 13 -26.93 0.18 1.29
C ASN A 13 -25.74 -0.37 2.10
N THR A 14 -25.66 -1.69 2.32
CA THR A 14 -24.57 -2.31 3.09
C THR A 14 -23.31 -2.57 2.26
N LEU A 15 -23.40 -2.46 0.93
CA LEU A 15 -22.30 -2.69 -0.01
C LEU A 15 -21.05 -1.88 0.34
N ALA A 16 -21.22 -0.62 0.73
CA ALA A 16 -20.12 0.27 1.08
C ALA A 16 -19.23 -0.29 2.20
N HIS A 17 -19.79 -1.04 3.15
CA HIS A 17 -19.02 -1.57 4.29
C HIS A 17 -17.95 -2.58 3.87
N TYR A 18 -18.17 -3.30 2.76
CA TYR A 18 -17.20 -4.23 2.19
C TYR A 18 -16.15 -3.51 1.35
N TRP A 19 -16.57 -2.62 0.43
CA TRP A 19 -15.66 -1.95 -0.50
C TRP A 19 -14.72 -0.96 0.19
N VAL A 20 -15.20 -0.24 1.20
CA VAL A 20 -14.36 0.69 1.97
C VAL A 20 -13.23 -0.04 2.68
N ARG A 21 -13.44 -1.30 3.06
CA ARG A 21 -12.44 -2.16 3.72
C ARG A 21 -11.59 -2.99 2.74
N GLY A 22 -12.03 -3.13 1.49
CA GLY A 22 -11.38 -4.01 0.52
C GLY A 22 -11.57 -5.51 0.79
N ILE A 23 -12.50 -5.88 1.68
CA ILE A 23 -12.72 -7.26 2.12
C ILE A 23 -14.20 -7.50 2.44
N ILE A 24 -14.67 -8.68 2.05
CA ILE A 24 -15.94 -9.29 2.44
C ILE A 24 -15.68 -10.11 3.68
N CYS A 25 -16.23 -9.70 4.81
CA CYS A 25 -16.06 -10.39 6.09
C CYS A 25 -17.40 -10.53 6.83
N PRO A 26 -17.46 -11.37 7.87
CA PRO A 26 -18.67 -11.52 8.68
C PRO A 26 -19.20 -10.19 9.23
N ALA A 27 -20.54 -10.09 9.32
CA ALA A 27 -21.22 -8.85 9.69
C ALA A 27 -20.81 -8.31 11.07
N LYS A 28 -20.43 -9.19 12.01
CA LYS A 28 -19.97 -8.80 13.35
C LYS A 28 -18.76 -7.87 13.35
N PHE A 29 -17.93 -7.91 12.30
CA PHE A 29 -16.77 -7.04 12.18
C PHE A 29 -17.11 -5.64 11.63
N MET A 30 -18.39 -5.35 11.39
CA MET A 30 -18.89 -4.11 10.81
C MET A 30 -19.76 -3.32 11.78
N GLN A 31 -19.32 -2.10 12.07
CA GLN A 31 -20.07 -1.15 12.89
C GLN A 31 -20.94 -0.26 12.00
N ASN A 32 -22.05 0.23 12.55
CA ASN A 32 -23.00 1.17 11.91
C ASN A 32 -23.53 0.69 10.55
N ARG A 33 -23.71 -0.61 10.40
CA ARG A 33 -24.25 -1.25 9.19
C ARG A 33 -25.75 -1.49 9.36
N GLU A 34 -26.54 -1.24 8.32
CA GLU A 34 -27.94 -1.66 8.30
C GLU A 34 -28.06 -3.19 8.44
N SER A 35 -29.15 -3.64 9.07
CA SER A 35 -29.42 -5.08 9.18
C SER A 35 -29.86 -5.64 7.82
N ASP A 36 -29.26 -6.75 7.41
CA ASP A 36 -29.70 -7.56 6.28
C ASP A 36 -29.49 -9.06 6.58
N ILE A 37 -29.65 -9.92 5.56
CA ILE A 37 -29.56 -11.38 5.73
C ILE A 37 -28.21 -11.85 6.32
N GLN A 38 -27.12 -11.07 6.14
CA GLN A 38 -25.81 -11.43 6.70
C GLN A 38 -25.78 -11.27 8.24
N ASN A 39 -26.73 -10.56 8.84
CA ASN A 39 -26.84 -10.44 10.30
C ASN A 39 -27.47 -11.68 10.96
N ILE A 40 -28.05 -12.60 10.18
CA ILE A 40 -28.65 -13.83 10.73
C ILE A 40 -27.55 -14.73 11.30
N TYR A 41 -26.43 -14.84 10.58
CA TYR A 41 -25.22 -15.57 10.97
C TYR A 41 -24.02 -14.61 10.99
N ASP A 42 -24.06 -13.61 11.87
CA ASP A 42 -23.12 -12.48 11.89
C ASP A 42 -21.63 -12.86 12.08
N SER A 43 -21.36 -14.06 12.60
CA SER A 43 -20.02 -14.65 12.74
C SER A 43 -19.47 -15.30 11.47
N TYR A 44 -20.29 -15.43 10.42
CA TYR A 44 -19.97 -16.09 9.16
C TYR A 44 -20.24 -15.14 7.97
N VAL A 45 -19.69 -15.48 6.81
CA VAL A 45 -20.17 -14.98 5.51
C VAL A 45 -21.19 -15.99 4.99
N LEU A 46 -22.43 -15.55 4.82
CA LEU A 46 -23.50 -16.38 4.25
C LEU A 46 -23.43 -16.32 2.72
N LEU A 47 -23.22 -17.49 2.10
CA LEU A 47 -23.08 -17.68 0.67
C LEU A 47 -24.28 -18.46 0.10
N SER A 48 -24.61 -18.21 -1.15
CA SER A 48 -25.59 -18.97 -1.91
C SER A 48 -25.06 -19.39 -3.28
N ASP A 49 -25.57 -20.47 -3.84
CA ASP A 49 -25.37 -20.80 -5.27
C ASP A 49 -26.53 -20.29 -6.16
N LYS A 50 -27.48 -19.57 -5.57
CA LYS A 50 -28.52 -18.81 -6.25
C LYS A 50 -28.21 -17.33 -6.19
N LYS A 51 -28.64 -16.59 -7.23
CA LYS A 51 -28.33 -15.17 -7.37
C LYS A 51 -29.07 -14.29 -6.38
N TRP A 52 -30.31 -14.66 -6.02
CA TRP A 52 -31.20 -13.78 -5.28
C TRP A 52 -31.73 -14.43 -4.00
N ASN A 53 -31.96 -13.58 -3.00
CA ASN A 53 -32.91 -13.83 -1.93
C ASN A 53 -34.14 -12.92 -2.06
N THR A 54 -35.27 -13.36 -1.52
CA THR A 54 -36.53 -12.60 -1.51
C THR A 54 -36.38 -11.20 -0.91
N ASN A 55 -35.54 -11.04 0.11
CA ASN A 55 -35.40 -9.82 0.91
C ASN A 55 -34.14 -9.00 0.59
N SER A 56 -33.28 -9.44 -0.33
CA SER A 56 -32.08 -8.70 -0.78
C SER A 56 -32.35 -7.93 -2.07
N ASP A 57 -31.73 -6.77 -2.27
CA ASP A 57 -31.81 -5.99 -3.51
C ASP A 57 -30.44 -5.82 -4.20
N CYS A 58 -29.40 -6.41 -3.62
CA CYS A 58 -28.05 -6.47 -4.17
C CYS A 58 -27.47 -7.87 -3.94
N SER A 59 -26.64 -8.34 -4.87
CA SER A 59 -25.90 -9.59 -4.73
C SER A 59 -24.50 -9.46 -5.32
N ILE A 60 -23.50 -9.93 -4.58
CA ILE A 60 -22.10 -9.96 -5.02
C ILE A 60 -21.78 -11.38 -5.45
N GLU A 61 -21.44 -11.57 -6.72
CA GLU A 61 -20.88 -12.82 -7.21
C GLU A 61 -19.38 -12.85 -6.92
N ILE A 62 -18.92 -13.86 -6.19
CA ILE A 62 -17.50 -14.09 -5.90
C ILE A 62 -17.06 -15.48 -6.33
N VAL A 63 -15.79 -15.58 -6.70
CA VAL A 63 -15.15 -16.86 -7.03
C VAL A 63 -14.41 -17.45 -5.83
N LEU A 64 -14.59 -18.74 -5.58
CA LEU A 64 -13.89 -19.50 -4.54
C LEU A 64 -13.03 -20.61 -5.17
N ASN A 65 -11.92 -20.93 -4.50
CA ASN A 65 -11.08 -22.06 -4.88
C ASN A 65 -11.56 -23.38 -4.22
N GLU A 66 -11.03 -24.51 -4.68
CA GLU A 66 -11.45 -25.84 -4.21
C GLU A 66 -11.24 -26.05 -2.69
N GLN A 67 -10.17 -25.48 -2.12
CA GLN A 67 -9.86 -25.62 -0.70
C GLN A 67 -10.86 -24.85 0.18
N GLU A 68 -11.30 -23.68 -0.28
CA GLU A 68 -12.31 -22.87 0.41
C GLU A 68 -13.70 -23.50 0.29
N ILE A 69 -14.05 -24.02 -0.89
CA ILE A 69 -15.31 -24.74 -1.11
C ILE A 69 -15.41 -25.94 -0.16
N ALA A 70 -14.31 -26.67 0.05
CA ALA A 70 -14.27 -27.82 0.96
C ALA A 70 -14.50 -27.45 2.44
N LYS A 71 -14.29 -26.17 2.83
CA LYS A 71 -14.53 -25.67 4.19
C LYS A 71 -15.96 -25.16 4.41
N LEU A 72 -16.77 -25.04 3.36
CA LEU A 72 -18.12 -24.50 3.48
C LEU A 72 -19.03 -25.44 4.25
N GLN A 73 -19.74 -24.91 5.24
CA GLN A 73 -20.78 -25.64 5.96
C GLN A 73 -22.13 -25.38 5.29
N GLN A 74 -22.70 -26.40 4.65
CA GLN A 74 -24.06 -26.28 4.12
C GLN A 74 -25.07 -26.26 5.26
N ILE A 75 -25.97 -25.27 5.26
CA ILE A 75 -27.02 -25.11 6.28
C ILE A 75 -28.43 -25.33 5.72
N GLN A 76 -28.63 -25.09 4.42
CA GLN A 76 -29.87 -25.34 3.71
C GLN A 76 -29.53 -25.66 2.25
N ASN A 77 -30.48 -26.19 1.49
CA ASN A 77 -30.34 -26.19 0.03
C ASN A 77 -29.99 -24.77 -0.44
N ASN A 78 -28.93 -24.66 -1.24
CA ASN A 78 -28.43 -23.42 -1.81
C ASN A 78 -27.83 -22.41 -0.82
N TYR A 79 -27.66 -22.72 0.47
CA TYR A 79 -27.04 -21.83 1.45
C TYR A 79 -25.89 -22.48 2.22
N PHE A 80 -24.80 -21.73 2.34
CA PHE A 80 -23.55 -22.18 2.92
C PHE A 80 -22.99 -21.11 3.87
N LEU A 81 -22.37 -21.54 4.95
CA LEU A 81 -21.63 -20.69 5.87
C LEU A 81 -20.13 -20.84 5.64
N SER A 82 -19.46 -19.70 5.60
CA SER A 82 -18.01 -19.58 5.56
C SER A 82 -17.52 -18.86 6.81
N LEU A 83 -16.57 -19.46 7.53
CA LEU A 83 -15.81 -18.75 8.57
C LEU A 83 -14.82 -17.76 7.96
N ASP A 84 -14.35 -18.03 6.75
CA ASP A 84 -13.35 -17.23 6.05
C ASP A 84 -13.90 -15.88 5.55
N CYS A 85 -12.97 -14.98 5.24
CA CYS A 85 -13.23 -13.71 4.56
C CYS A 85 -12.78 -13.79 3.09
N TYR A 86 -13.22 -12.85 2.26
CA TYR A 86 -12.89 -12.82 0.83
C TYR A 86 -12.48 -11.42 0.39
N PRO A 87 -11.31 -11.21 -0.24
CA PRO A 87 -10.91 -9.90 -0.72
C PRO A 87 -11.78 -9.47 -1.92
N ILE A 88 -11.95 -8.16 -2.12
CA ILE A 88 -12.77 -7.64 -3.23
C ILE A 88 -12.23 -8.01 -4.62
N SER A 89 -10.96 -8.44 -4.72
CA SER A 89 -10.32 -8.99 -5.94
C SER A 89 -11.05 -10.21 -6.50
N ARG A 90 -11.88 -10.89 -5.70
CA ARG A 90 -12.64 -12.09 -6.13
C ARG A 90 -14.00 -11.79 -6.73
N THR A 91 -14.40 -10.53 -6.72
CA THR A 91 -15.70 -10.11 -7.25
C THR A 91 -15.74 -10.32 -8.76
N GLN A 92 -16.75 -11.04 -9.23
CA GLN A 92 -17.06 -11.20 -10.65
C GLN A 92 -18.12 -10.19 -11.07
N LYS A 93 -19.16 -10.03 -10.24
CA LYS A 93 -20.30 -9.14 -10.48
C LYS A 93 -20.88 -8.59 -9.19
N ILE A 94 -21.52 -7.45 -9.30
CA ILE A 94 -22.38 -6.81 -8.32
C ILE A 94 -23.69 -6.52 -9.03
N ILE A 95 -24.73 -7.23 -8.63
CA ILE A 95 -26.00 -7.28 -9.35
C ILE A 95 -27.05 -6.59 -8.50
N PHE A 96 -27.70 -5.57 -9.04
CA PHE A 96 -28.79 -4.85 -8.38
C PHE A 96 -30.11 -5.16 -9.07
N ASN A 97 -31.17 -5.34 -8.27
CA ASN A 97 -32.52 -5.52 -8.82
C ASN A 97 -33.24 -4.19 -9.10
N ASN A 98 -32.63 -3.05 -8.73
CA ASN A 98 -33.14 -1.72 -8.98
C ASN A 98 -32.01 -0.83 -9.46
N LYS A 99 -32.13 -0.35 -10.70
CA LYS A 99 -31.10 0.46 -11.36
C LYS A 99 -30.87 1.80 -10.67
N GLU A 100 -31.92 2.56 -10.37
CA GLU A 100 -31.82 3.89 -9.76
C GLU A 100 -31.18 3.82 -8.37
N LYS A 101 -31.59 2.84 -7.55
CA LYS A 101 -30.98 2.59 -6.25
C LYS A 101 -29.51 2.18 -6.40
N GLY A 102 -29.22 1.25 -7.32
CA GLY A 102 -27.86 0.81 -7.60
C GLY A 102 -26.95 1.97 -8.00
N GLU A 103 -27.35 2.79 -8.99
CA GLU A 103 -26.59 3.96 -9.44
C GLU A 103 -26.31 4.94 -8.29
N THR A 104 -27.29 5.20 -7.43
CA THR A 104 -27.14 6.07 -6.25
C THR A 104 -26.11 5.50 -5.26
N VAL A 105 -26.19 4.20 -4.94
CA VAL A 105 -25.25 3.53 -4.04
C VAL A 105 -23.83 3.55 -4.61
N ILE A 106 -23.68 3.20 -5.89
CA ILE A 106 -22.38 3.22 -6.58
C ILE A 106 -21.79 4.63 -6.58
N TRP A 107 -22.58 5.65 -6.90
CA TRP A 107 -22.13 7.04 -6.90
C TRP A 107 -21.65 7.48 -5.50
N ASN A 108 -22.39 7.14 -4.45
CA ASN A 108 -22.01 7.46 -3.07
C ASN A 108 -20.67 6.80 -2.67
N ILE A 109 -20.46 5.55 -3.07
CA ILE A 109 -19.21 4.83 -2.78
C ILE A 109 -18.03 5.45 -3.54
N ASN A 110 -18.20 5.66 -4.85
CA ASN A 110 -17.17 6.16 -5.76
C ASN A 110 -16.83 7.64 -5.54
N SER A 111 -17.71 8.41 -4.92
CA SER A 111 -17.49 9.85 -4.67
C SER A 111 -16.62 10.13 -3.43
N GLY A 112 -16.22 9.11 -2.65
CA GLY A 112 -15.30 9.40 -1.53
C GLY A 112 -14.67 8.22 -0.80
N ALA A 113 -15.34 7.08 -0.67
CA ALA A 113 -14.93 6.07 0.31
C ALA A 113 -14.24 4.84 -0.29
N ALA A 114 -14.55 4.49 -1.54
CA ALA A 114 -13.90 3.41 -2.29
C ALA A 114 -14.08 3.61 -3.80
N PHE A 115 -13.76 2.57 -4.59
CA PHE A 115 -14.07 2.49 -6.00
C PHE A 115 -14.72 1.13 -6.31
N ILE A 116 -15.82 1.17 -7.07
CA ILE A 116 -16.45 0.03 -7.69
C ILE A 116 -16.24 0.16 -9.20
N PRO A 117 -15.56 -0.81 -9.85
CA PRO A 117 -15.31 -0.75 -11.28
C PRO A 117 -16.61 -0.91 -12.08
N LYS A 118 -16.69 -0.21 -13.21
CA LYS A 118 -17.86 -0.29 -14.11
C LYS A 118 -18.13 -1.69 -14.62
N TRP A 119 -17.07 -2.47 -14.89
CA TRP A 119 -17.17 -3.83 -15.41
C TRP A 119 -17.88 -4.80 -14.44
N ALA A 120 -17.90 -4.49 -13.15
CA ALA A 120 -18.54 -5.33 -12.13
C ALA A 120 -20.03 -5.01 -11.94
N ILE A 121 -20.59 -3.94 -12.50
CA ILE A 121 -21.94 -3.46 -12.15
C ILE A 121 -22.97 -3.99 -13.15
N TYR A 122 -24.00 -4.68 -12.64
CA TYR A 122 -25.10 -5.25 -13.43
C TYR A 122 -26.45 -4.89 -12.82
N TYR A 123 -27.46 -4.80 -13.68
CA TYR A 123 -28.84 -4.52 -13.31
C TYR A 123 -29.74 -5.60 -13.89
N GLU A 124 -30.40 -6.38 -13.04
CA GLU A 124 -31.19 -7.54 -13.45
C GLU A 124 -32.40 -7.71 -12.52
N ASP A 125 -33.58 -7.97 -13.09
CA ASP A 125 -34.76 -8.29 -12.29
C ASP A 125 -34.60 -9.65 -11.59
N LYS A 126 -35.33 -9.83 -10.48
CA LYS A 126 -35.41 -11.13 -9.81
C LYS A 126 -36.21 -12.11 -10.66
N ILE A 127 -35.69 -13.32 -10.79
CA ILE A 127 -36.36 -14.43 -11.46
C ILE A 127 -36.54 -15.55 -10.45
N ASP A 128 -37.72 -16.17 -10.42
CA ASP A 128 -38.11 -17.14 -9.40
C ASP A 128 -37.14 -18.33 -9.30
N ASN A 129 -36.65 -18.86 -10.43
CA ASN A 129 -35.73 -19.99 -10.46
C ASN A 129 -34.31 -19.67 -9.92
N GLU A 130 -33.99 -18.39 -9.79
CA GLU A 130 -32.74 -17.86 -9.25
C GLU A 130 -32.93 -17.20 -7.87
N THR A 131 -34.14 -17.29 -7.30
CA THR A 131 -34.49 -16.70 -6.00
C THR A 131 -34.73 -17.77 -4.96
N ILE A 132 -34.11 -17.63 -3.78
CA ILE A 132 -34.22 -18.59 -2.68
C ILE A 132 -34.44 -17.90 -1.34
N GLU A 133 -35.34 -18.45 -0.53
CA GLU A 133 -35.61 -18.00 0.82
C GLU A 133 -34.79 -18.81 1.85
N LEU A 134 -34.28 -18.13 2.87
CA LEU A 134 -33.68 -18.77 4.03
C LEU A 134 -34.80 -19.06 5.02
N THR A 135 -35.17 -20.32 5.20
CA THR A 135 -36.41 -20.70 5.89
C THR A 135 -36.26 -20.75 7.40
N GLU A 136 -35.11 -21.19 7.92
CA GLU A 136 -34.88 -21.34 9.35
C GLU A 136 -33.43 -21.00 9.75
N LYS A 137 -33.28 -20.38 10.94
CA LYS A 137 -31.96 -20.20 11.56
C LYS A 137 -31.62 -21.48 12.34
N ILE A 138 -30.57 -22.17 11.92
CA ILE A 138 -30.04 -23.34 12.62
C ILE A 138 -29.05 -22.85 13.67
N GLU A 139 -29.02 -23.50 14.84
CA GLU A 139 -27.95 -23.27 15.81
C GLU A 139 -26.62 -23.79 15.27
N VAL A 140 -25.67 -22.88 15.10
CA VAL A 140 -24.30 -23.18 14.70
C VAL A 140 -23.40 -22.80 15.86
N LYS A 141 -22.44 -23.67 16.20
CA LYS A 141 -21.46 -23.35 17.25
C LYS A 141 -20.72 -22.09 16.85
N GLU A 142 -20.65 -21.11 17.75
CA GLU A 142 -19.76 -19.98 17.57
C GLU A 142 -18.32 -20.46 17.68
N ASP A 143 -17.52 -20.18 16.65
CA ASP A 143 -16.07 -20.33 16.74
C ASP A 143 -15.45 -19.02 17.25
N ASN A 144 -14.48 -19.15 18.15
CA ASN A 144 -13.81 -18.02 18.78
C ASN A 144 -12.86 -17.37 17.78
N ASN A 145 -13.37 -16.37 17.08
CA ASN A 145 -12.80 -15.84 15.85
C ASN A 145 -11.64 -14.84 16.04
N LYS A 146 -10.83 -15.00 17.11
CA LYS A 146 -9.74 -14.06 17.46
C LYS A 146 -8.67 -13.97 16.36
N ASP A 147 -8.38 -15.08 15.70
CA ASP A 147 -7.37 -15.13 14.63
C ASP A 147 -7.84 -14.44 13.33
N ILE A 148 -9.14 -14.49 13.03
CA ILE A 148 -9.71 -13.77 11.88
C ILE A 148 -9.66 -12.26 12.11
N GLU A 149 -9.97 -11.77 13.32
CA GLU A 149 -9.88 -10.33 13.59
C GLU A 149 -8.45 -9.82 13.41
N LYS A 150 -7.45 -10.58 13.89
CA LYS A 150 -6.02 -10.28 13.69
C LYS A 150 -5.66 -10.24 12.21
N SER A 151 -6.15 -11.20 11.43
CA SER A 151 -5.92 -11.30 9.98
C SER A 151 -6.57 -10.12 9.23
N ILE A 152 -7.80 -9.74 9.58
CA ILE A 152 -8.49 -8.55 9.04
C ILE A 152 -7.69 -7.28 9.33
N LYS A 153 -7.19 -7.10 10.57
CA LYS A 153 -6.36 -5.94 10.94
C LYS A 153 -5.05 -5.92 10.17
N SER A 154 -4.40 -7.07 10.01
CA SER A 154 -3.16 -7.22 9.22
C SER A 154 -3.40 -6.84 7.76
N PHE A 155 -4.43 -7.41 7.13
CA PHE A 155 -4.80 -7.13 5.75
C PHE A 155 -5.15 -5.65 5.54
N ASN A 156 -5.93 -5.05 6.44
CA ASN A 156 -6.26 -3.63 6.39
C ASN A 156 -5.02 -2.75 6.39
N ARG A 157 -4.00 -3.07 7.20
CA ARG A 157 -2.73 -2.33 7.26
C ARG A 157 -1.93 -2.50 5.98
N LEU A 158 -1.73 -3.73 5.52
CA LEU A 158 -1.02 -4.03 4.27
C LEU A 158 -1.65 -3.31 3.08
N MET A 159 -2.96 -3.45 2.90
CA MET A 159 -3.72 -2.74 1.88
C MET A 159 -3.58 -1.22 1.98
N GLY A 160 -3.56 -0.68 3.21
CA GLY A 160 -3.36 0.74 3.46
C GLY A 160 -1.99 1.22 2.99
N GLY A 161 -0.94 0.44 3.25
CA GLY A 161 0.41 0.72 2.81
C GLY A 161 0.52 0.85 1.29
N PHE A 162 0.07 -0.19 0.57
CA PHE A 162 0.13 -0.20 -0.89
C PHE A 162 -0.82 0.81 -1.53
N ALA A 163 -2.01 1.02 -0.98
CA ALA A 163 -2.90 2.06 -1.49
C ALA A 163 -2.23 3.45 -1.34
N PHE A 164 -1.76 3.79 -0.14
CA PHE A 164 -1.25 5.13 0.14
C PHE A 164 0.11 5.40 -0.51
N MET A 165 0.96 4.38 -0.75
CA MET A 165 2.22 4.55 -1.49
C MET A 165 2.02 5.22 -2.86
N ARG A 166 0.84 5.05 -3.49
CA ARG A 166 0.47 5.69 -4.77
C ARG A 166 0.43 7.23 -4.72
N VAL A 167 0.33 7.85 -3.54
CA VAL A 167 0.36 9.33 -3.44
C VAL A 167 1.68 9.92 -3.92
N SER A 168 2.76 9.14 -3.94
CA SER A 168 4.05 9.54 -4.52
C SER A 168 3.96 9.87 -6.02
N LEU A 169 3.00 9.29 -6.75
CA LEU A 169 2.71 9.61 -8.15
C LEU A 169 2.29 11.06 -8.37
N LEU A 170 1.86 11.79 -7.33
CA LEU A 170 1.60 13.23 -7.46
C LEU A 170 2.86 14.02 -7.83
N SER A 171 4.06 13.44 -7.67
CA SER A 171 5.30 14.04 -8.17
C SER A 171 5.50 13.84 -9.68
N ASP A 172 4.89 12.80 -10.27
CA ASP A 172 4.95 12.47 -11.69
C ASP A 172 3.73 11.64 -12.13
N LEU A 173 2.67 12.33 -12.57
CA LEU A 173 1.39 11.72 -12.92
C LEU A 173 1.42 10.92 -14.23
N ASP A 174 2.54 10.94 -14.97
CA ASP A 174 2.70 10.14 -16.18
C ASP A 174 3.12 8.70 -15.89
N LEU A 175 3.56 8.40 -14.66
CA LEU A 175 3.89 7.05 -14.23
C LEU A 175 2.63 6.27 -13.84
N ASP A 176 2.63 4.96 -14.13
CA ASP A 176 1.53 4.06 -13.79
C ASP A 176 1.60 3.59 -12.33
N VAL A 177 2.82 3.44 -11.83
CA VAL A 177 3.13 2.96 -10.47
C VAL A 177 4.32 3.74 -9.88
N PRO A 178 4.36 3.92 -8.55
CA PRO A 178 5.56 4.42 -7.88
C PRO A 178 6.79 3.56 -8.22
N GLU A 179 7.96 4.16 -8.20
CA GLU A 179 9.21 3.53 -8.68
C GLU A 179 9.50 2.23 -7.94
N ASN A 180 9.35 2.24 -6.61
CA ASN A 180 9.61 1.06 -5.78
C ASN A 180 8.35 0.23 -5.48
N TYR A 181 7.22 0.53 -6.11
CA TYR A 181 5.97 -0.19 -5.84
C TYR A 181 6.08 -1.67 -6.22
N LEU A 182 6.66 -1.95 -7.39
CA LEU A 182 6.85 -3.32 -7.89
C LEU A 182 7.84 -4.10 -7.01
N SER A 183 8.92 -3.45 -6.59
CA SER A 183 9.85 -4.00 -5.58
C SER A 183 9.15 -4.30 -4.26
N ALA A 184 8.28 -3.41 -3.76
CA ALA A 184 7.57 -3.64 -2.51
C ALA A 184 6.59 -4.82 -2.60
N ILE A 185 5.81 -4.93 -3.69
CA ILE A 185 4.81 -6.00 -3.83
C ILE A 185 5.45 -7.37 -4.14
N SER A 186 6.65 -7.40 -4.73
CA SER A 186 7.38 -8.65 -4.98
C SER A 186 7.71 -9.41 -3.69
N PHE A 187 7.79 -8.71 -2.54
CA PHE A 187 7.87 -9.35 -1.23
C PHE A 187 6.72 -10.34 -0.99
N PHE A 188 5.51 -10.04 -1.48
CA PHE A 188 4.30 -10.83 -1.25
C PHE A 188 3.96 -11.76 -2.41
N ASN A 189 4.55 -11.57 -3.59
CA ASN A 189 4.22 -12.32 -4.78
C ASN A 189 5.45 -12.72 -5.62
N LYS A 190 5.73 -14.04 -5.64
CA LYS A 190 6.85 -14.65 -6.36
C LYS A 190 6.76 -14.49 -7.87
N LYS A 191 5.55 -14.41 -8.46
CA LYS A 191 5.41 -14.20 -9.90
C LYS A 191 5.89 -12.80 -10.29
N ILE A 192 5.51 -11.79 -9.51
CA ILE A 192 5.93 -10.40 -9.75
C ILE A 192 7.45 -10.28 -9.57
N GLU A 193 8.01 -10.91 -8.54
CA GLU A 193 9.47 -11.00 -8.34
C GLU A 193 10.19 -11.60 -9.55
N LYS A 194 9.74 -12.76 -10.02
CA LYS A 194 10.30 -13.42 -11.23
C LYS A 194 10.19 -12.53 -12.47
N ASP A 195 9.09 -11.81 -12.64
CA ASP A 195 8.88 -10.92 -13.79
C ASP A 195 9.87 -9.74 -13.79
N LEU A 196 10.16 -9.15 -12.62
CA LEU A 196 11.15 -8.10 -12.48
C LEU A 196 12.56 -8.61 -12.82
N LEU A 197 12.96 -9.72 -12.20
CA LEU A 197 14.29 -10.30 -12.37
C LEU A 197 14.54 -10.77 -13.81
N ALA A 198 13.54 -11.32 -14.49
CA ALA A 198 13.63 -11.72 -15.90
C ALA A 198 13.90 -10.54 -16.85
N GLN A 199 13.67 -9.31 -16.39
CA GLN A 199 13.90 -8.07 -17.13
C GLN A 199 15.12 -7.29 -16.63
N ASN A 200 15.95 -7.89 -15.76
CA ASN A 200 17.08 -7.25 -15.09
C ASN A 200 16.67 -5.95 -14.34
N ILE A 201 15.46 -5.93 -13.77
CA ILE A 201 15.02 -4.84 -12.90
C ILE A 201 15.32 -5.26 -11.46
N ASP A 202 16.18 -4.49 -10.80
CA ASP A 202 16.62 -4.78 -9.44
C ASP A 202 15.47 -4.62 -8.43
N VAL A 203 15.39 -5.56 -7.49
CA VAL A 203 14.46 -5.49 -6.37
C VAL A 203 15.08 -4.67 -5.24
N ASN A 204 14.41 -3.59 -4.86
CA ASN A 204 14.88 -2.72 -3.78
C ASN A 204 14.54 -3.31 -2.39
N GLU A 205 15.49 -4.04 -1.82
CA GLU A 205 15.40 -4.69 -0.50
C GLU A 205 15.04 -3.73 0.65
N LYS A 206 15.34 -2.43 0.52
CA LYS A 206 14.92 -1.42 1.51
C LYS A 206 13.41 -1.47 1.76
N TYR A 207 12.61 -1.72 0.72
CA TYR A 207 11.16 -1.79 0.82
C TYR A 207 10.67 -3.15 1.33
N HIS A 208 11.41 -4.23 1.10
CA HIS A 208 11.11 -5.53 1.73
C HIS A 208 11.30 -5.45 3.23
N ASN A 209 12.37 -4.81 3.68
CA ASN A 209 12.69 -4.66 5.10
C ASN A 209 11.55 -4.02 5.89
N ILE A 210 10.77 -3.09 5.29
CA ILE A 210 9.61 -2.43 5.93
C ILE A 210 8.58 -3.43 6.46
N PHE A 211 8.47 -4.61 5.83
CA PHE A 211 7.54 -5.67 6.20
C PHE A 211 8.14 -6.68 7.20
N THR A 212 9.38 -6.46 7.64
CA THR A 212 10.15 -7.33 8.54
C THR A 212 10.60 -6.59 9.80
N GLN A 213 11.13 -7.33 10.77
CA GLN A 213 11.65 -6.75 12.01
C GLN A 213 12.91 -5.89 11.81
N ASP A 214 13.58 -6.04 10.66
CA ASP A 214 14.81 -5.29 10.34
C ASP A 214 14.53 -3.79 10.13
N TYR A 215 13.28 -3.43 9.88
CA TYR A 215 12.89 -2.04 9.80
C TYR A 215 12.63 -1.43 11.19
N HIS A 216 13.41 -0.41 11.53
CA HIS A 216 13.37 0.27 12.83
C HIS A 216 11.99 0.78 13.26
N ALA A 217 11.09 1.12 12.32
CA ALA A 217 9.73 1.55 12.65
C ALA A 217 8.70 0.40 12.72
N PHE A 218 9.08 -0.84 12.39
CA PHE A 218 8.18 -2.00 12.26
C PHE A 218 7.29 -2.21 13.49
N GLN A 219 7.89 -2.20 14.69
CA GLN A 219 7.19 -2.41 15.96
C GLN A 219 6.18 -1.29 16.34
N TYR A 220 6.20 -0.18 15.61
CA TYR A 220 5.31 0.97 15.82
C TYR A 220 4.14 0.98 14.83
N LEU A 221 4.25 0.27 13.71
CA LEU A 221 3.25 0.32 12.64
C LEU A 221 1.86 -0.19 13.05
N ALA A 222 1.73 -0.89 14.18
CA ALA A 222 0.45 -1.37 14.71
C ALA A 222 -0.01 -0.61 15.96
N LYS A 223 0.73 0.42 16.39
CA LYS A 223 0.48 1.18 17.62
C LYS A 223 -0.15 2.53 17.31
N ASP A 224 -0.96 3.03 18.23
CA ASP A 224 -1.36 4.44 18.19
C ASP A 224 -0.20 5.31 18.66
N ILE A 225 0.37 6.09 17.74
CA ILE A 225 1.55 6.90 18.03
C ILE A 225 1.13 8.25 18.62
N THR A 226 1.63 8.53 19.82
CA THR A 226 1.38 9.79 20.54
C THR A 226 2.56 10.75 20.44
N LEU A 227 2.30 12.04 20.66
CA LEU A 227 3.35 13.07 20.66
C LEU A 227 4.42 12.84 21.74
N ASP A 228 4.04 12.22 22.86
CA ASP A 228 4.97 11.90 23.95
C ASP A 228 5.93 10.77 23.57
N MET A 229 5.42 9.73 22.88
CA MET A 229 6.27 8.68 22.31
C MET A 229 7.30 9.28 21.35
N VAL A 230 6.88 10.18 20.45
CA VAL A 230 7.80 10.87 19.53
C VAL A 230 8.83 11.69 20.28
N THR A 231 8.42 12.39 21.35
CA THR A 231 9.34 13.20 22.17
C THR A 231 10.39 12.33 22.88
N GLN A 232 10.02 11.14 23.35
CA GLN A 232 10.97 10.19 23.95
C GLN A 232 11.95 9.62 22.93
N ILE A 233 11.49 9.28 21.73
CA ILE A 233 12.35 8.79 20.65
C ILE A 233 13.32 9.87 20.17
N ALA A 234 12.84 11.12 20.03
CA ALA A 234 13.70 12.26 19.68
C ALA A 234 14.84 12.46 20.68
N LYS A 235 14.57 12.31 21.99
CA LYS A 235 15.62 12.34 23.02
C LYS A 235 16.64 11.22 22.84
N LYS A 236 16.19 10.00 22.53
CA LYS A 236 17.08 8.84 22.30
C LYS A 236 17.95 9.04 21.05
N GLU A 237 17.38 9.56 19.97
CA GLU A 237 18.11 9.87 18.73
C GLU A 237 18.91 11.17 18.81
N LYS A 238 18.84 11.92 19.92
CA LYS A 238 19.45 13.24 20.11
C LYS A 238 19.02 14.26 19.03
N VAL A 239 17.77 14.14 18.57
CA VAL A 239 17.15 15.02 17.57
C VAL A 239 16.42 16.16 18.29
N LYS A 240 16.65 17.40 17.86
CA LYS A 240 15.97 18.58 18.41
C LYS A 240 14.55 18.68 17.83
N LEU A 241 13.55 18.26 18.61
CA LEU A 241 12.15 18.35 18.21
C LEU A 241 11.59 19.76 18.48
N GLN A 242 11.17 20.46 17.43
CA GLN A 242 10.48 21.75 17.54
C GLN A 242 8.97 21.58 17.35
N LYS A 243 8.18 22.34 18.13
CA LYS A 243 6.72 22.26 18.13
C LYS A 243 6.10 23.64 18.04
N LYS A 244 4.99 23.76 17.31
CA LYS A 244 4.14 24.96 17.26
C LYS A 244 2.68 24.54 17.33
N PHE A 245 1.94 25.03 18.33
CA PHE A 245 0.53 24.67 18.56
C PHE A 245 0.28 23.15 18.54
N ASN A 246 1.06 22.39 19.34
CA ASN A 246 1.05 20.91 19.39
C ASN A 246 1.36 20.18 18.08
N THR A 247 1.78 20.88 17.02
CA THR A 247 2.21 20.30 15.74
C THR A 247 3.74 20.23 15.70
N ILE A 248 4.28 19.11 15.20
CA ILE A 248 5.72 18.96 14.95
C ILE A 248 6.13 19.76 13.71
N LEU A 249 7.23 20.49 13.81
CA LEU A 249 7.85 21.16 12.66
C LEU A 249 8.87 20.21 12.00
N PHE A 250 8.65 19.86 10.73
CA PHE A 250 9.44 18.86 10.02
C PHE A 250 10.65 19.42 9.25
N ASN A 251 10.70 20.73 9.00
CA ASN A 251 11.71 21.37 8.15
C ASN A 251 13.16 21.11 8.59
N ASP A 252 13.39 20.98 9.90
CA ASP A 252 14.72 20.75 10.48
C ASP A 252 14.98 19.28 10.85
N LEU A 253 14.07 18.37 10.51
CA LEU A 253 14.17 16.95 10.86
C LEU A 253 14.61 16.13 9.65
N ASN A 254 15.54 15.20 9.86
CA ASN A 254 15.99 14.29 8.80
C ASN A 254 14.91 13.22 8.52
N PRO A 255 14.38 13.11 7.29
CA PRO A 255 13.34 12.14 6.90
C PRO A 255 13.68 10.66 7.18
N ASN A 256 14.98 10.32 7.26
CA ASN A 256 15.43 8.95 7.51
C ASN A 256 15.34 8.52 8.99
N THR A 257 15.14 9.46 9.91
CA THR A 257 15.11 9.16 11.36
C THR A 257 13.80 8.50 11.79
N LEU A 258 13.85 7.70 12.86
CA LEU A 258 12.63 7.15 13.46
C LEU A 258 11.74 8.27 14.00
N THR A 259 12.35 9.33 14.57
CA THR A 259 11.64 10.53 15.03
C THR A 259 10.78 11.15 13.94
N TYR A 260 11.29 11.28 12.72
CA TYR A 260 10.54 11.87 11.61
C TYR A 260 9.32 11.00 11.24
N LYS A 261 9.54 9.70 11.07
CA LYS A 261 8.51 8.72 10.71
C LYS A 261 7.40 8.66 11.75
N LEU A 262 7.76 8.51 13.02
CA LEU A 262 6.77 8.50 14.11
C LEU A 262 6.11 9.88 14.31
N GLY A 263 6.86 10.95 14.05
CA GLY A 263 6.33 12.32 14.04
C GLY A 263 5.18 12.49 13.05
N ILE A 264 5.30 11.92 11.85
CA ILE A 264 4.22 11.90 10.87
C ILE A 264 3.01 11.17 11.44
N LEU A 265 3.19 9.95 11.96
CA LEU A 265 2.09 9.13 12.49
C LEU A 265 1.37 9.78 13.69
N ALA A 266 2.09 10.58 14.50
CA ALA A 266 1.51 11.33 15.61
C ALA A 266 0.79 12.62 15.17
N THR A 267 1.16 13.19 14.03
CA THR A 267 0.69 14.52 13.60
C THR A 267 -0.50 14.43 12.63
N TYR A 268 -0.46 13.47 11.71
CA TYR A 268 -1.40 13.38 10.59
C TYR A 268 -2.29 12.14 10.71
N GLY A 269 -3.57 12.28 10.36
CA GLY A 269 -4.52 11.17 10.35
C GLY A 269 -5.84 11.49 11.02
N LYS A 270 -6.76 10.53 10.97
CA LYS A 270 -8.06 10.64 11.65
C LYS A 270 -7.86 10.81 13.16
N GLY A 271 -8.43 11.87 13.72
CA GLY A 271 -8.33 12.18 15.15
C GLY A 271 -6.97 12.79 15.56
N LYS A 272 -6.09 13.11 14.61
CA LYS A 272 -4.82 13.82 14.85
C LYS A 272 -4.97 15.32 14.55
N VAL A 273 -3.92 16.08 14.82
CA VAL A 273 -3.90 17.55 14.69
C VAL A 273 -4.06 18.00 13.23
N LYS A 274 -3.56 17.20 12.28
CA LYS A 274 -3.68 17.43 10.84
C LYS A 274 -4.34 16.24 10.14
N SER A 275 -5.00 16.52 9.03
CA SER A 275 -5.67 15.52 8.20
C SER A 275 -4.72 14.84 7.22
N ASP A 276 -5.18 13.73 6.63
CA ASP A 276 -4.53 13.07 5.50
C ASP A 276 -4.35 14.01 4.29
N HIS A 277 -5.25 14.98 4.11
CA HIS A 277 -5.12 15.96 3.03
C HIS A 277 -3.91 16.87 3.29
N ASP A 278 -3.69 17.30 4.54
CA ASP A 278 -2.59 18.20 4.91
C ASP A 278 -1.20 17.58 4.72
N ILE A 279 -1.06 16.26 4.89
CA ILE A 279 0.21 15.57 4.60
C ILE A 279 0.45 15.46 3.10
N VAL A 280 -0.58 15.12 2.32
CA VAL A 280 -0.46 14.96 0.86
C VAL A 280 -0.23 16.30 0.16
N SER A 281 -1.08 17.30 0.42
CA SER A 281 -1.01 18.61 -0.25
C SER A 281 0.04 19.55 0.33
N GLY A 282 0.49 19.28 1.57
CA GLY A 282 1.56 20.01 2.26
C GLY A 282 2.88 19.24 2.23
N LEU A 283 3.13 18.46 3.28
CA LEU A 283 4.46 17.89 3.57
C LEU A 283 5.05 17.09 2.40
N PHE A 284 4.28 16.19 1.80
CA PHE A 284 4.76 15.34 0.70
C PHE A 284 5.00 16.12 -0.59
N SER A 285 4.34 17.26 -0.77
CA SER A 285 4.55 18.09 -1.97
C SER A 285 5.92 18.79 -1.99
N GLU A 286 6.55 18.94 -0.82
CA GLU A 286 7.83 19.63 -0.61
C GLU A 286 9.03 18.66 -0.52
N LEU A 287 8.78 17.37 -0.29
CA LEU A 287 9.82 16.34 -0.16
C LEU A 287 10.25 15.77 -1.51
N LYS A 288 11.49 15.23 -1.56
CA LYS A 288 11.94 14.42 -2.70
C LYS A 288 11.12 13.13 -2.78
N GLN A 289 10.87 12.68 -4.01
CA GLN A 289 10.05 11.50 -4.31
C GLN A 289 10.50 10.24 -3.55
N GLU A 290 11.81 9.99 -3.49
CA GLU A 290 12.39 8.83 -2.78
C GLU A 290 11.96 8.74 -1.29
N TYR A 291 11.76 9.88 -0.63
CA TYR A 291 11.28 9.93 0.76
C TYR A 291 9.76 9.77 0.82
N VAL A 292 9.04 10.34 -0.14
CA VAL A 292 7.57 10.28 -0.17
C VAL A 292 7.09 8.83 -0.28
N GLU A 293 7.72 8.00 -1.12
CA GLU A 293 7.34 6.59 -1.28
C GLU A 293 7.42 5.79 0.03
N GLU A 294 8.58 5.82 0.71
CA GLU A 294 8.77 5.14 1.99
C GLU A 294 7.83 5.67 3.07
N LEU A 295 7.72 7.00 3.21
CA LEU A 295 6.89 7.62 4.24
C LEU A 295 5.40 7.36 3.99
N ALA A 296 4.95 7.36 2.74
CA ALA A 296 3.58 7.03 2.37
C ALA A 296 3.26 5.56 2.66
N LEU A 297 4.18 4.64 2.33
CA LEU A 297 4.02 3.22 2.67
C LEU A 297 3.90 3.03 4.19
N VAL A 298 4.79 3.63 4.98
CA VAL A 298 4.76 3.58 6.45
C VAL A 298 3.46 4.16 7.01
N TYR A 299 3.03 5.32 6.49
CA TYR A 299 1.80 5.97 6.89
C TYR A 299 0.56 5.10 6.62
N GLY A 300 0.49 4.53 5.41
CA GLY A 300 -0.58 3.62 5.01
C GLY A 300 -0.60 2.34 5.84
N LEU A 301 0.55 1.75 6.15
CA LEU A 301 0.69 0.58 7.02
C LEU A 301 0.23 0.85 8.46
N SER A 302 0.34 2.09 8.92
CA SER A 302 -0.09 2.49 10.27
C SER A 302 -1.59 2.78 10.36
N ASN A 303 -2.14 3.50 9.37
CA ASN A 303 -3.55 3.93 9.40
C ASN A 303 -4.49 2.86 8.86
N GLY A 304 -4.03 2.09 7.88
CA GLY A 304 -4.79 1.06 7.20
C GLY A 304 -5.83 1.58 6.19
N TYR A 305 -6.19 0.69 5.27
CA TYR A 305 -6.99 0.97 4.07
C TYR A 305 -8.36 1.58 4.35
N LYS A 306 -9.06 1.06 5.37
CA LYS A 306 -10.40 1.53 5.76
C LYS A 306 -10.42 3.03 6.11
N ALA A 307 -9.34 3.55 6.69
CA ALA A 307 -9.26 4.93 7.13
C ALA A 307 -9.01 5.93 5.98
N LEU A 308 -8.41 5.45 4.88
CA LEU A 308 -8.05 6.29 3.74
C LEU A 308 -9.28 6.73 2.95
N ARG A 309 -9.20 7.91 2.34
CA ARG A 309 -10.09 8.31 1.25
C ARG A 309 -9.78 7.52 -0.02
N ASN A 310 -10.72 7.50 -0.95
CA ASN A 310 -10.51 6.83 -2.23
C ASN A 310 -9.46 7.52 -3.10
N LYS A 311 -9.39 8.86 -3.06
CA LYS A 311 -8.44 9.69 -3.79
C LYS A 311 -7.96 10.88 -2.99
N TYR A 312 -6.85 11.47 -3.44
CA TYR A 312 -6.24 12.66 -2.87
C TYR A 312 -5.83 13.64 -3.96
N GLU A 313 -5.92 14.92 -3.63
CA GLU A 313 -5.62 16.03 -4.53
C GLU A 313 -4.49 16.90 -3.96
N SER A 314 -3.66 17.42 -4.86
CA SER A 314 -2.64 18.44 -4.59
C SER A 314 -2.64 19.47 -5.71
N LYS A 315 -1.80 20.52 -5.57
CA LYS A 315 -1.59 21.50 -6.66
C LYS A 315 -1.08 20.86 -7.97
N LYS A 316 -0.48 19.67 -7.91
CA LYS A 316 0.06 18.95 -9.07
C LYS A 316 -1.00 18.10 -9.79
N GLY A 317 -2.14 17.83 -9.16
CA GLY A 317 -3.24 17.05 -9.71
C GLY A 317 -3.91 16.13 -8.67
N GLU A 318 -4.65 15.15 -9.17
CA GLU A 318 -5.41 14.16 -8.39
C GLU A 318 -4.83 12.77 -8.62
N ILE A 319 -4.84 11.92 -7.59
CA ILE A 319 -4.51 10.50 -7.73
C ILE A 319 -5.51 9.63 -6.99
N ASP A 320 -5.97 8.57 -7.67
CA ASP A 320 -6.67 7.46 -7.04
C ASP A 320 -5.69 6.75 -6.10
N VAL A 321 -6.09 6.54 -4.85
CA VAL A 321 -5.28 5.82 -3.84
C VAL A 321 -5.86 4.44 -3.62
N LYS A 322 -7.17 4.33 -3.37
CA LYS A 322 -7.84 3.04 -3.25
C LYS A 322 -7.87 2.31 -4.59
N PHE A 323 -7.93 0.99 -4.50
CA PHE A 323 -7.91 0.12 -5.66
C PHE A 323 -9.24 0.23 -6.40
N ASN A 324 -9.16 0.55 -7.69
CA ASN A 324 -10.31 0.64 -8.58
C ASN A 324 -10.51 -0.63 -9.43
N LEU A 325 -9.62 -1.63 -9.26
CA LEU A 325 -9.69 -2.94 -9.91
C LEU A 325 -9.71 -2.87 -11.45
N ASN A 326 -9.11 -1.82 -12.01
CA ASN A 326 -8.99 -1.65 -13.46
C ASN A 326 -7.66 -2.20 -14.02
N SER A 327 -6.86 -2.88 -13.19
CA SER A 327 -5.66 -3.59 -13.64
C SER A 327 -5.43 -4.92 -12.91
N ALA A 328 -4.84 -5.86 -13.63
CA ALA A 328 -4.38 -7.16 -13.15
C ALA A 328 -3.40 -6.99 -11.99
N LEU A 329 -2.49 -6.01 -12.08
CA LEU A 329 -1.57 -5.68 -10.98
C LEU A 329 -2.34 -5.32 -9.70
N GLN A 330 -3.39 -4.50 -9.76
CA GLN A 330 -4.16 -4.17 -8.55
C GLN A 330 -4.87 -5.41 -7.98
N VAL A 331 -5.48 -6.24 -8.84
CA VAL A 331 -6.13 -7.49 -8.40
C VAL A 331 -5.12 -8.44 -7.75
N TYR A 332 -3.95 -8.63 -8.35
CA TYR A 332 -2.87 -9.45 -7.80
C TYR A 332 -2.29 -8.87 -6.52
N THR A 333 -2.16 -7.54 -6.40
CA THR A 333 -1.75 -6.88 -5.16
C THR A 333 -2.71 -7.25 -4.03
N ILE A 334 -4.01 -6.98 -4.21
CA ILE A 334 -5.03 -7.25 -3.18
C ILE A 334 -5.02 -8.73 -2.78
N GLU A 335 -5.05 -9.63 -3.75
CA GLU A 335 -5.08 -11.06 -3.48
C GLU A 335 -3.80 -11.52 -2.76
N SER A 336 -2.62 -11.05 -3.18
CA SER A 336 -1.36 -11.43 -2.53
C SER A 336 -1.27 -10.96 -1.08
N LEU A 337 -1.72 -9.73 -0.81
CA LEU A 337 -1.77 -9.21 0.57
C LEU A 337 -2.80 -9.96 1.41
N PHE A 338 -3.91 -10.38 0.82
CA PHE A 338 -4.93 -11.19 1.50
C PHE A 338 -4.37 -12.56 1.88
N GLN A 339 -3.78 -13.28 0.92
CA GLN A 339 -3.18 -14.59 1.15
C GLN A 339 -2.08 -14.51 2.24
N TYR A 340 -1.22 -13.50 2.17
CA TYR A 340 -0.20 -13.30 3.19
C TYR A 340 -0.79 -13.03 4.59
N ALA A 341 -1.88 -12.27 4.67
CA ALA A 341 -2.51 -11.93 5.95
C ALA A 341 -3.33 -13.08 6.56
N PHE A 342 -3.94 -13.94 5.74
CA PHE A 342 -4.88 -14.99 6.17
C PHE A 342 -4.31 -16.40 6.15
N ASN A 343 -3.21 -16.65 5.44
CA ASN A 343 -2.61 -17.98 5.27
C ASN A 343 -1.14 -17.96 5.70
N ASP A 344 -0.92 -17.67 6.99
CA ASP A 344 0.38 -17.82 7.66
C ASP A 344 1.58 -17.16 6.95
N LYS A 345 1.37 -15.97 6.38
CA LYS A 345 2.43 -15.19 5.70
C LYS A 345 3.05 -15.91 4.50
N VAL A 346 2.32 -16.84 3.89
CA VAL A 346 2.76 -17.51 2.68
C VAL A 346 2.77 -16.50 1.52
N LYS A 347 3.92 -16.40 0.84
CA LYS A 347 4.04 -15.62 -0.39
C LYS A 347 3.29 -16.29 -1.53
N SER A 348 2.45 -15.53 -2.22
CA SER A 348 1.68 -16.00 -3.36
C SER A 348 2.56 -16.19 -4.61
N ASP A 349 2.04 -16.92 -5.59
CA ASP A 349 2.58 -16.98 -6.96
C ASP A 349 1.48 -16.52 -7.94
N THR A 350 0.88 -17.44 -8.68
CA THR A 350 -0.24 -17.16 -9.61
C THR A 350 -1.61 -17.51 -9.03
N PHE A 351 -2.67 -16.82 -9.45
CA PHE A 351 -4.05 -17.06 -9.01
C PHE A 351 -4.92 -17.62 -10.14
N ASN A 352 -4.88 -18.93 -10.35
CA ASN A 352 -5.57 -19.57 -11.48
C ASN A 352 -7.11 -19.58 -11.37
N TYR A 353 -7.66 -19.26 -10.20
CA TYR A 353 -9.11 -19.16 -9.99
C TYR A 353 -9.65 -17.75 -10.28
N LEU A 354 -8.78 -16.75 -10.45
CA LEU A 354 -9.20 -15.40 -10.80
C LEU A 354 -9.29 -15.28 -12.33
N ASP A 355 -10.45 -14.85 -12.82
CA ASP A 355 -10.60 -14.46 -14.21
C ASP A 355 -10.17 -13.00 -14.38
N LEU A 356 -8.99 -12.78 -14.97
CA LEU A 356 -8.50 -11.43 -15.28
C LEU A 356 -9.07 -10.89 -16.60
N SER A 357 -9.71 -11.73 -17.43
CA SER A 357 -10.21 -11.31 -18.75
C SER A 357 -11.40 -10.33 -18.65
N ILE A 358 -12.07 -10.31 -17.49
CA ILE A 358 -13.14 -9.34 -17.18
C ILE A 358 -12.61 -7.92 -16.97
N ILE A 359 -11.31 -7.77 -16.70
CA ILE A 359 -10.68 -6.48 -16.49
C ILE A 359 -10.38 -5.90 -17.88
N ASN A 360 -11.13 -4.88 -18.27
CA ASN A 360 -10.79 -4.05 -19.42
C ASN A 360 -9.58 -3.18 -19.09
N GLU A 361 -8.40 -3.78 -19.02
CA GLU A 361 -7.15 -3.04 -18.92
C GLU A 361 -7.01 -2.17 -20.16
N ILE A 362 -6.92 -0.86 -19.94
CA ILE A 362 -6.42 0.05 -20.97
C ILE A 362 -4.98 -0.38 -21.20
N LYS A 363 -4.72 -1.06 -22.32
CA LYS A 363 -3.36 -1.34 -22.77
C LYS A 363 -2.69 0.00 -22.99
N ASN A 364 -1.94 0.47 -22.01
CA ASN A 364 -1.17 1.69 -22.13
C ASN A 364 -0.17 1.48 -23.27
N GLN A 365 -0.31 2.26 -24.33
CA GLN A 365 0.73 2.33 -25.34
C GLN A 365 1.98 2.87 -24.65
N LYS A 366 3.12 2.19 -24.86
CA LYS A 366 4.40 2.68 -24.34
C LYS A 366 4.64 4.09 -24.89
N LYS A 367 4.74 5.05 -23.99
CA LYS A 367 5.13 6.43 -24.28
C LYS A 367 6.65 6.48 -24.35
N GLU A 368 7.18 7.29 -25.26
CA GLU A 368 8.62 7.56 -25.30
C GLU A 368 9.07 8.27 -24.02
N GLY A 369 10.31 8.00 -23.58
CA GLY A 369 10.89 8.66 -22.41
C GLY A 369 10.54 8.04 -21.06
N PHE A 370 10.08 6.78 -21.03
CA PHE A 370 9.77 6.04 -19.80
C PHE A 370 10.41 4.66 -19.80
N LEU A 371 10.71 4.16 -18.59
CA LEU A 371 11.08 2.78 -18.33
C LEU A 371 9.82 1.99 -17.95
N TYR A 372 9.71 0.79 -18.53
CA TYR A 372 8.54 -0.08 -18.39
C TYR A 372 8.93 -1.43 -17.83
N ALA A 373 8.13 -1.94 -16.88
CA ALA A 373 8.21 -3.33 -16.43
C ALA A 373 7.03 -4.11 -17.02
N ASN A 374 7.29 -5.25 -17.66
CA ASN A 374 6.27 -6.22 -18.03
C ASN A 374 5.93 -7.10 -16.83
N ILE A 375 4.81 -6.83 -16.17
CA ILE A 375 4.35 -7.58 -15.01
C ILE A 375 3.04 -8.25 -15.38
N LEU A 376 2.94 -9.57 -15.19
CA LEU A 376 1.73 -10.34 -15.50
C LEU A 376 1.24 -10.17 -16.97
N GLY A 377 2.15 -9.90 -17.91
CA GLY A 377 1.83 -9.69 -19.32
C GLY A 377 1.48 -8.25 -19.71
N ASN A 378 1.52 -7.30 -18.77
CA ASN A 378 1.19 -5.90 -18.99
C ASN A 378 2.37 -4.98 -18.69
N TYR A 379 2.49 -3.88 -19.46
CA TYR A 379 3.56 -2.90 -19.27
C TYR A 379 3.12 -1.78 -18.34
N TYR A 380 3.90 -1.53 -17.29
CA TYR A 380 3.70 -0.43 -16.34
C TYR A 380 4.89 0.54 -16.39
N ALA A 381 4.63 1.81 -16.66
CA ALA A 381 5.63 2.87 -16.54
C ALA A 381 5.96 3.08 -15.05
N PHE A 382 7.21 2.86 -14.65
CA PHE A 382 7.63 2.95 -13.25
C PHE A 382 8.74 3.98 -13.00
N ALA A 383 9.44 4.43 -14.04
CA ALA A 383 10.49 5.44 -13.93
C ALA A 383 10.68 6.19 -15.25
N LYS A 384 11.36 7.34 -15.19
CA LYS A 384 11.91 8.02 -16.37
C LYS A 384 13.42 7.75 -16.41
N PRO A 385 14.01 7.48 -17.59
CA PRO A 385 15.45 7.29 -17.69
C PRO A 385 16.16 8.55 -17.23
N VAL A 386 17.11 8.40 -16.31
CA VAL A 386 17.92 9.50 -15.81
C VAL A 386 18.79 10.01 -16.97
N LYS A 387 18.43 11.16 -17.55
CA LYS A 387 19.31 11.90 -18.47
C LYS A 387 20.34 12.65 -17.64
N GLU A 388 21.24 11.94 -16.99
CA GLU A 388 22.38 12.59 -16.37
C GLU A 388 23.26 13.18 -17.47
N LYS A 389 23.31 14.51 -17.55
CA LYS A 389 24.39 15.18 -18.28
C LYS A 389 25.67 14.96 -17.48
N ILE A 390 26.31 13.83 -17.68
CA ILE A 390 27.67 13.61 -17.17
C ILE A 390 28.53 14.69 -17.82
N ASN A 391 29.01 15.65 -17.02
CA ASN A 391 30.04 16.55 -17.48
C ASN A 391 31.33 15.74 -17.56
N ILE A 392 31.56 15.12 -18.72
CA ILE A 392 32.71 14.27 -19.01
C ILE A 392 34.01 14.97 -18.62
N GLN A 393 34.12 16.30 -18.80
CA GLN A 393 35.31 17.05 -18.40
C GLN A 393 35.51 17.08 -16.88
N SER A 394 34.44 17.18 -16.10
CA SER A 394 34.50 17.13 -14.64
C SER A 394 34.94 15.74 -14.16
N LEU A 395 34.36 14.68 -14.74
CA LEU A 395 34.70 13.30 -14.42
C LEU A 395 36.16 12.98 -14.77
N ILE A 396 36.64 13.39 -15.95
CA ILE A 396 38.05 13.25 -16.36
C ILE A 396 38.96 13.95 -15.35
N ARG A 397 38.59 15.15 -14.90
CA ARG A 397 39.40 15.93 -13.97
C ARG A 397 39.49 15.27 -12.60
N GLU A 398 38.39 14.73 -12.09
CA GLU A 398 38.39 13.98 -10.83
C GLU A 398 39.22 12.70 -10.92
N LEU A 399 39.03 11.90 -11.98
CA LEU A 399 39.85 10.71 -12.24
C LEU A 399 41.34 11.06 -12.35
N GLN A 400 41.68 12.14 -13.07
CA GLN A 400 43.05 12.62 -13.19
C GLN A 400 43.63 12.97 -11.82
N ASN A 401 42.90 13.71 -10.98
CA ASN A 401 43.37 14.07 -9.65
C ASN A 401 43.63 12.83 -8.78
N VAL A 402 42.72 11.85 -8.81
CA VAL A 402 42.88 10.59 -8.07
C VAL A 402 44.11 9.82 -8.54
N ILE A 403 44.31 9.69 -9.86
CA ILE A 403 45.47 8.99 -10.44
C ILE A 403 46.77 9.73 -10.09
N VAL A 404 46.83 11.04 -10.31
CA VAL A 404 48.02 11.84 -10.01
C VAL A 404 48.38 11.76 -8.53
N ASP A 405 47.40 11.84 -7.63
CA ASP A 405 47.63 11.69 -6.19
C ASP A 405 48.12 10.29 -5.81
N TRP A 406 47.64 9.25 -6.50
CA TRP A 406 48.08 7.87 -6.27
C TRP A 406 49.54 7.66 -6.69
N PHE A 407 49.95 8.25 -7.81
CA PHE A 407 51.32 8.19 -8.31
C PHE A 407 52.28 9.08 -7.51
N LYS A 408 51.85 10.27 -7.07
CA LYS A 408 52.61 11.12 -6.13
C LYS A 408 52.93 10.39 -4.82
N LYS A 409 51.96 9.63 -4.27
CA LYS A 409 52.16 8.80 -3.06
C LYS A 409 53.16 7.66 -3.25
N LYS A 410 53.50 7.31 -4.50
CA LYS A 410 54.45 6.25 -4.86
C LYS A 410 55.78 6.78 -5.38
N GLU A 411 56.01 8.10 -5.29
CA GLU A 411 57.21 8.79 -5.82
C GLU A 411 57.45 8.54 -7.32
N LEU A 412 56.39 8.24 -8.07
CA LEU A 412 56.46 8.04 -9.51
C LEU A 412 56.02 9.31 -10.23
N ASN A 413 56.85 9.82 -11.14
CA ASN A 413 56.49 10.95 -11.98
C ASN A 413 55.62 10.50 -13.14
N ILE A 414 54.44 11.09 -13.26
CA ILE A 414 53.54 10.91 -14.39
C ILE A 414 53.39 12.21 -15.16
N GLU A 415 53.35 12.10 -16.48
CA GLU A 415 53.01 13.20 -17.38
C GLU A 415 51.49 13.38 -17.39
N GLU A 416 50.99 14.40 -16.70
CA GLU A 416 49.55 14.63 -16.49
C GLU A 416 48.76 14.69 -17.81
N SER A 417 49.35 15.26 -18.86
CA SER A 417 48.75 15.36 -20.21
C SER A 417 48.38 14.00 -20.81
N LYS A 418 49.24 12.99 -20.62
CA LYS A 418 49.01 11.62 -21.14
C LYS A 418 47.90 10.89 -20.39
N VAL A 419 47.77 11.14 -19.09
CA VAL A 419 46.67 10.59 -18.28
C VAL A 419 45.34 11.20 -18.71
N THR A 420 45.29 12.51 -18.93
CA THR A 420 44.09 13.19 -19.42
C THR A 420 43.64 12.66 -20.78
N GLU A 421 44.58 12.47 -21.71
CA GLU A 421 44.30 11.98 -23.06
C GLU A 421 43.83 10.51 -23.05
N SER A 422 44.48 9.67 -22.26
CA SER A 422 44.09 8.26 -22.10
C SER A 422 42.71 8.12 -21.44
N ALA A 423 42.45 8.88 -20.38
CA ALA A 423 41.15 8.90 -19.71
C ALA A 423 40.04 9.42 -20.64
N LYS A 424 40.31 10.48 -21.42
CA LYS A 424 39.39 10.98 -22.45
C LYS A 424 39.02 9.90 -23.45
N ASN A 425 40.01 9.22 -24.01
CA ASN A 425 39.79 8.20 -25.04
C ASN A 425 39.01 7.00 -24.48
N LEU A 426 39.34 6.54 -23.27
CA LEU A 426 38.66 5.41 -22.62
C LEU A 426 37.21 5.73 -22.25
N ILE A 427 36.96 6.92 -21.70
CA ILE A 427 35.60 7.34 -21.32
C ILE A 427 34.76 7.56 -22.58
N LYS A 428 35.34 8.18 -23.62
CA LYS A 428 34.63 8.42 -24.88
C LYS A 428 34.34 7.14 -25.67
N SER A 429 35.18 6.11 -25.57
CA SER A 429 34.90 4.80 -26.17
C SER A 429 33.89 3.96 -25.38
N THR A 430 33.65 4.29 -24.10
CA THR A 430 32.74 3.54 -23.21
C THR A 430 31.37 4.21 -23.11
N ILE A 431 31.31 5.54 -23.23
CA ILE A 431 30.08 6.32 -23.21
C ILE A 431 29.79 6.77 -24.65
N ASP A 432 28.94 6.03 -25.37
CA ASP A 432 28.38 6.47 -26.66
C ASP A 432 27.49 7.72 -26.43
N VAL A 433 28.13 8.90 -26.40
CA VAL A 433 27.40 10.17 -26.38
C VAL A 433 27.07 10.52 -27.83
N ASN A 434 25.81 10.29 -28.21
CA ASN A 434 25.19 10.98 -29.33
C ASN A 434 25.34 12.49 -29.11
N GLN A 435 26.35 13.08 -29.76
CA GLN A 435 26.47 14.52 -29.86
C GLN A 435 25.45 14.99 -30.89
N GLU A 436 24.29 15.47 -30.42
CA GLU A 436 23.51 16.42 -31.20
C GLU A 436 24.35 17.69 -31.35
N ASN A 437 25.01 17.81 -32.51
CA ASN A 437 25.59 19.06 -32.95
C ASN A 437 24.46 20.07 -33.15
N THR A 438 24.40 21.09 -32.30
CA THR A 438 23.71 22.33 -32.63
C THR A 438 24.47 23.01 -33.78
N GLU A 439 24.03 22.76 -35.02
CA GLU A 439 24.48 23.51 -36.18
C GLU A 439 23.80 24.88 -36.23
N SER A 440 24.63 25.92 -36.28
CA SER A 440 24.33 27.22 -36.87
C SER A 440 24.16 27.08 -38.39
N SER A 441 23.00 27.47 -38.92
CA SER A 441 22.71 27.61 -40.37
C SER A 441 23.55 28.74 -41.04
N PRO A 442 23.45 28.95 -42.37
CA PRO A 442 24.00 28.13 -43.47
C PRO A 442 24.82 28.98 -44.46
N THR A 443 25.69 28.38 -45.30
CA THR A 443 25.96 28.97 -46.63
C THR A 443 26.44 27.97 -47.68
N MET A 444 26.01 28.25 -48.91
CA MET A 444 26.01 27.49 -50.16
C MET A 444 27.37 27.00 -50.67
N GLY A 445 27.34 25.91 -51.45
CA GLY A 445 28.16 25.82 -52.67
C GLY A 445 28.64 24.43 -53.13
N GLN A 446 27.93 23.87 -54.11
CA GLN A 446 28.40 23.01 -55.21
C GLN A 446 28.67 21.49 -55.00
N ASN A 447 27.91 20.70 -55.78
CA ASN A 447 28.14 19.30 -56.20
C ASN A 447 29.33 19.20 -57.19
N PRO A 448 29.90 18.01 -57.57
CA PRO A 448 29.24 16.70 -57.71
C PRO A 448 30.03 15.41 -57.30
N GLN A 449 29.27 14.29 -57.28
CA GLN A 449 29.57 12.84 -57.35
C GLN A 449 30.85 12.35 -58.09
N PRO A 450 31.14 11.02 -58.18
CA PRO A 450 31.00 9.87 -57.25
C PRO A 450 32.34 9.06 -57.20
N VAL A 451 32.42 7.90 -56.50
CA VAL A 451 33.10 6.64 -56.95
C VAL A 451 33.28 5.63 -55.80
N THR A 452 32.71 4.45 -56.07
CA THR A 452 33.02 3.06 -55.69
C THR A 452 34.39 2.70 -55.10
N GLN A 453 34.39 1.78 -54.11
CA GLN A 453 35.08 0.47 -54.06
C GLN A 453 35.10 -0.04 -52.61
N GLU A 454 34.39 -1.12 -52.26
CA GLU A 454 34.79 -2.54 -52.34
C GLU A 454 35.99 -2.95 -51.46
N ASN A 455 35.71 -4.03 -50.70
CA ASN A 455 36.60 -5.10 -50.19
C ASN A 455 36.93 -5.07 -48.68
N LYS A 456 36.33 -5.97 -47.90
CA LYS A 456 36.67 -7.41 -47.69
C LYS A 456 37.71 -7.55 -46.58
N THR A 457 37.24 -8.02 -45.42
CA THR A 457 37.61 -9.27 -44.75
C THR A 457 39.05 -9.32 -44.24
N ASP A 458 39.25 -9.53 -42.94
CA ASP A 458 39.47 -10.89 -42.45
C ASP A 458 39.49 -10.99 -40.92
N LEU A 459 38.90 -12.09 -40.47
CA LEU A 459 38.99 -12.70 -39.15
C LEU A 459 40.42 -13.19 -38.92
N ILE A 460 40.99 -12.92 -37.74
CA ILE A 460 41.89 -13.87 -37.07
C ILE A 460 41.55 -13.90 -35.58
N SER A 461 41.05 -15.06 -35.18
CA SER A 461 41.00 -15.62 -33.83
C SER A 461 42.40 -15.84 -33.25
N THR A 462 42.55 -15.68 -31.94
CA THR A 462 43.34 -16.61 -31.11
C THR A 462 42.91 -16.46 -29.65
N ASP A 463 42.58 -17.61 -29.08
CA ASP A 463 42.39 -17.88 -27.67
C ASP A 463 43.63 -17.54 -26.83
N ASN A 464 43.41 -17.23 -25.55
CA ASN A 464 43.98 -18.03 -24.46
C ASN A 464 43.33 -17.68 -23.12
N GLU A 465 42.86 -18.74 -22.47
CA GLU A 465 42.49 -18.82 -21.06
C GLU A 465 43.69 -18.51 -20.16
N GLU A 466 43.44 -17.93 -18.98
CA GLU A 466 44.11 -18.38 -17.76
C GLU A 466 43.26 -18.05 -16.52
N ASP A 467 42.95 -19.12 -15.80
CA ASP A 467 42.30 -19.20 -14.50
C ASP A 467 42.99 -18.38 -13.40
N LYS A 468 42.18 -17.85 -12.46
CA LYS A 468 42.52 -17.91 -11.02
C LYS A 468 41.30 -17.77 -10.11
N LYS A 469 40.98 -18.89 -9.46
CA LYS A 469 40.11 -19.04 -8.28
C LYS A 469 40.58 -18.19 -7.10
N LEU A 470 39.62 -17.66 -6.33
CA LEU A 470 39.79 -17.45 -4.90
C LEU A 470 38.47 -17.74 -4.16
N GLU A 471 38.53 -18.73 -3.28
CA GLU A 471 37.48 -19.14 -2.35
C GLU A 471 37.37 -18.15 -1.19
N SER A 472 36.15 -17.93 -0.69
CA SER A 472 35.95 -17.63 0.74
C SER A 472 34.65 -18.25 1.25
N LYS A 473 34.83 -19.16 2.22
CA LYS A 473 33.81 -19.87 3.00
C LYS A 473 33.07 -18.93 3.96
N GLY A 474 31.78 -19.17 4.16
CA GLY A 474 30.98 -18.57 5.23
C GLY A 474 29.60 -19.22 5.33
N VAL A 475 29.54 -20.36 6.03
CA VAL A 475 28.30 -21.08 6.37
C VAL A 475 27.59 -20.34 7.50
N PHE A 476 26.32 -19.96 7.31
CA PHE A 476 25.40 -19.67 8.40
C PHE A 476 24.14 -20.51 8.25
N LYS A 477 23.76 -21.12 9.37
CA LYS A 477 22.67 -22.09 9.52
C LYS A 477 21.31 -21.40 9.42
N GLU A 478 20.35 -22.14 8.87
CA GLU A 478 18.92 -21.87 8.95
C GLU A 478 18.46 -22.03 10.40
N ASP A 479 17.91 -20.97 11.00
CA ASP A 479 17.15 -21.06 12.26
C ASP A 479 15.70 -20.64 11.98
N GLU A 480 14.78 -21.48 12.45
CA GLU A 480 13.32 -21.40 12.30
C GLU A 480 12.73 -20.08 12.86
N PRO A 481 11.62 -19.56 12.30
CA PRO A 481 10.95 -18.40 12.87
C PRO A 481 10.14 -18.79 14.13
N VAL A 482 10.59 -18.27 15.27
CA VAL A 482 9.91 -18.30 16.56
C VAL A 482 8.64 -17.44 16.54
N GLU A 483 7.50 -18.03 16.91
CA GLU A 483 6.22 -17.36 17.20
C GLU A 483 6.35 -16.41 18.40
N ILE A 484 5.82 -15.18 18.30
CA ILE A 484 5.61 -14.32 19.47
C ILE A 484 4.21 -13.69 19.50
N LEU A 485 3.54 -14.03 20.60
CA LEU A 485 2.31 -13.51 21.19
C LEU A 485 2.40 -11.99 21.46
N LEU A 486 1.36 -11.25 21.09
CA LEU A 486 1.19 -9.84 21.47
C LEU A 486 0.53 -9.79 22.85
N PHE A 487 1.22 -9.17 23.82
CA PHE A 487 0.73 -8.94 25.18
C PHE A 487 -0.50 -8.01 25.19
N ASP A 488 -1.55 -8.45 25.89
CA ASP A 488 -2.79 -7.74 26.21
C ASP A 488 -2.54 -6.65 27.27
N ASN A 489 -2.97 -5.42 26.98
CA ASN A 489 -3.13 -4.34 27.96
C ASN A 489 -4.50 -3.63 27.79
N SER A 490 -5.48 -4.32 27.21
CA SER A 490 -6.77 -3.76 26.80
C SER A 490 -7.80 -3.60 27.93
N GLN A 491 -7.51 -4.09 29.14
CA GLN A 491 -8.51 -4.19 30.20
C GLN A 491 -8.56 -2.97 31.13
N GLU A 492 -7.45 -2.26 31.35
CA GLU A 492 -7.46 -1.00 32.11
C GLU A 492 -7.91 0.21 31.27
N LEU A 493 -7.67 0.17 29.95
CA LEU A 493 -8.04 1.27 29.04
C LEU A 493 -9.54 1.28 28.69
N SER A 494 -10.23 0.13 28.78
CA SER A 494 -11.67 0.04 28.47
C SER A 494 -12.54 0.74 29.49
N ASP A 495 -12.12 0.73 30.76
CA ASP A 495 -12.93 1.20 31.88
C ASP A 495 -12.84 2.74 31.98
N GLU A 496 -11.67 3.34 31.78
CA GLU A 496 -11.49 4.79 31.70
C GLU A 496 -12.25 5.43 30.51
N ILE A 497 -12.28 4.74 29.36
CA ILE A 497 -13.01 5.20 28.18
C ILE A 497 -14.53 5.10 28.41
N HIS A 498 -14.99 4.04 29.09
CA HIS A 498 -16.41 3.85 29.37
C HIS A 498 -16.95 4.93 30.32
N ASP A 499 -16.21 5.24 31.39
CA ASP A 499 -16.62 6.23 32.39
C ASP A 499 -16.61 7.66 31.83
N SER A 500 -15.63 8.00 30.99
CA SER A 500 -15.58 9.31 30.32
C SER A 500 -16.76 9.56 29.36
N ILE A 501 -17.25 8.50 28.69
CA ILE A 501 -18.36 8.58 27.74
C ILE A 501 -19.70 8.70 28.47
N GLN A 502 -19.86 8.03 29.63
CA GLN A 502 -21.08 8.16 30.44
C GLN A 502 -21.18 9.54 31.10
N LEU A 503 -20.08 10.04 31.67
CA LEU A 503 -20.07 11.35 32.34
C LEU A 503 -20.33 12.51 31.37
N ASN A 504 -19.85 12.42 30.12
CA ASN A 504 -20.06 13.47 29.12
C ASN A 504 -21.55 13.70 28.74
N LYS A 505 -22.40 12.68 28.94
CA LYS A 505 -23.85 12.75 28.67
C LYS A 505 -24.61 13.52 29.74
N LEU A 506 -24.03 13.72 30.92
CA LEU A 506 -24.68 14.42 32.04
C LEU A 506 -24.62 15.95 31.86
N SER A 507 -25.65 16.62 32.34
CA SER A 507 -25.72 18.07 32.45
C SER A 507 -24.84 18.58 33.60
N VAL A 508 -24.50 19.87 33.59
CA VAL A 508 -23.74 20.52 34.67
C VAL A 508 -24.41 20.33 36.04
N LYS A 509 -25.75 20.32 36.08
CA LYS A 509 -26.50 20.11 37.32
C LYS A 509 -26.32 18.69 37.84
N GLU A 510 -26.42 17.69 36.97
CA GLU A 510 -26.25 16.27 37.32
C GLU A 510 -24.81 15.96 37.75
N LEU A 511 -23.81 16.53 37.08
CA LEU A 511 -22.40 16.40 37.49
C LEU A 511 -22.15 17.02 38.88
N LYS A 512 -22.75 18.17 39.19
CA LYS A 512 -22.66 18.79 40.53
C LYS A 512 -23.38 17.96 41.60
N GLU A 513 -24.48 17.30 41.26
CA GLU A 513 -25.14 16.35 42.18
C GLU A 513 -24.31 15.09 42.39
N LEU A 514 -23.61 14.60 41.36
CA LEU A 514 -22.69 13.47 41.46
C LEU A 514 -21.49 13.80 42.36
N CYS A 515 -20.88 14.97 42.22
CA CYS A 515 -19.85 15.46 43.15
C CYS A 515 -20.38 15.57 44.58
N LYS A 516 -21.64 16.01 44.77
CA LYS A 516 -22.28 16.12 46.08
C LYS A 516 -22.46 14.75 46.75
N LYS A 517 -22.97 13.77 45.98
CA LYS A 517 -23.18 12.39 46.46
C LYS A 517 -21.86 11.70 46.79
N SER A 518 -20.81 12.02 46.04
CA SER A 518 -19.46 11.45 46.22
C SER A 518 -18.64 12.19 47.30
N GLY A 519 -19.20 13.22 47.95
CA GLY A 519 -18.56 13.94 49.05
C GLY A 519 -17.41 14.88 48.66
N TYR A 520 -17.21 15.13 47.36
CA TYR A 520 -16.17 16.04 46.87
C TYR A 520 -16.43 17.48 47.32
N LYS A 521 -15.39 18.31 47.45
CA LYS A 521 -15.50 19.73 47.88
C LYS A 521 -14.90 20.65 46.82
N GLY A 522 -15.36 21.91 46.76
CA GLY A 522 -14.78 22.94 45.87
C GLY A 522 -15.35 23.01 44.44
N TYR A 523 -16.30 22.15 44.08
CA TYR A 523 -16.82 22.03 42.71
C TYR A 523 -17.94 23.02 42.33
N SER A 524 -18.41 23.86 43.26
CA SER A 524 -19.62 24.67 43.08
C SER A 524 -19.53 25.73 41.97
N LYS A 525 -18.33 26.24 41.71
CA LYS A 525 -18.05 27.26 40.68
C LYS A 525 -17.51 26.69 39.35
N MET A 526 -17.27 25.39 39.27
CA MET A 526 -16.68 24.76 38.09
C MET A 526 -17.66 24.72 36.91
N ASN A 527 -17.11 24.85 35.70
CA ASN A 527 -17.83 24.62 34.44
C ASN A 527 -17.87 23.12 34.08
N LYS A 528 -18.57 22.74 33.00
CA LYS A 528 -18.77 21.33 32.65
C LYS A 528 -17.45 20.59 32.43
N LYS A 529 -16.49 21.21 31.74
CA LYS A 529 -15.21 20.58 31.41
C LYS A 529 -14.39 20.36 32.69
N GLU A 530 -14.30 21.39 33.52
CA GLU A 530 -13.62 21.33 34.82
C GLU A 530 -14.24 20.28 35.74
N LEU A 531 -15.57 20.13 35.74
CA LEU A 531 -16.25 19.09 36.54
C LEU A 531 -15.92 17.67 36.07
N LEU A 532 -15.81 17.43 34.76
CA LEU A 532 -15.47 16.12 34.22
C LEU A 532 -14.05 15.71 34.58
N GLU A 533 -13.09 16.62 34.37
CA GLU A 533 -11.69 16.41 34.76
C GLU A 533 -11.59 16.18 36.28
N PHE A 534 -12.28 17.01 37.08
CA PHE A 534 -12.28 16.89 38.54
C PHE A 534 -12.88 15.58 39.04
N ILE A 535 -13.94 15.04 38.42
CA ILE A 535 -14.54 13.76 38.81
C ILE A 535 -13.61 12.59 38.48
N LEU A 536 -13.04 12.57 37.26
CA LEU A 536 -12.13 11.50 36.83
C LEU A 536 -10.86 11.46 37.69
N ASP A 537 -10.29 12.62 38.03
CA ASP A 537 -9.09 12.72 38.89
C ASP A 537 -9.34 12.22 40.33
N ASN A 538 -10.58 12.36 40.85
CA ASN A 538 -10.95 11.90 42.19
C ASN A 538 -11.49 10.45 42.22
N GLN A 539 -11.70 9.81 41.07
CA GLN A 539 -12.05 8.39 40.96
C GLN A 539 -10.79 7.50 40.85
N ASN A 540 -9.67 8.08 40.43
CA ASN A 540 -8.38 7.41 40.26
C ASN A 540 -7.41 7.60 41.47
N GLN A 541 -7.91 8.12 42.60
CA GLN A 541 -7.22 8.20 43.90
C GLN A 541 -7.91 7.29 44.91
#